data_AF-W6PT47-F1
#
_entry.id   AF-W6PT47-F1
#
_cell.length_a   1.000
_cell.length_b   1.000
_cell.length_c   1.000
_cell.angle_alpha   90.00
_cell.angle_beta   90.00
_cell.angle_gamma   90.00
#
_symmetry.space_group_name_H-M   'P 1'
#
loop_
_entity.id
_entity.type
_entity.pdbx_description
1 polymer ?
#
loop_
_entity_poly.entity_id
_entity_poly.type
_entity_poly.pdbx_seq_one_letter_code
_entity_poly.pdbx_strand_id
1 'polypeptide(L)'
;MINPQDRFWVEDPATKTYCNVWDWDQLRMIKVKGTAKLFPPDGNIEPLILAPLADYLSPEVRAITVDDDGLLTEVSMDPGEDDTMFIAYPRLSLCGSLAGCRTIQYSKL
;
A
#
# COMPACT_ATOMS: atom_id res chain seq x y z
N MET A 1 -9.03 -4.76 -33.69
CA MET A 1 -9.97 -5.10 -32.61
C MET A 1 -9.19 -5.97 -31.65
N ILE A 2 -9.02 -5.58 -30.39
CA ILE A 2 -8.35 -6.41 -29.38
C ILE A 2 -9.24 -7.62 -29.11
N ASN A 3 -8.64 -8.82 -29.04
CA ASN A 3 -9.34 -10.05 -28.74
C ASN A 3 -10.04 -9.89 -27.36
N PRO A 4 -11.35 -10.19 -27.22
CA PRO A 4 -12.06 -10.02 -25.96
C PRO A 4 -11.41 -10.71 -24.76
N GLN A 5 -10.65 -11.78 -24.98
CA GLN A 5 -9.91 -12.50 -23.94
C GLN A 5 -8.66 -11.74 -23.46
N ASP A 6 -8.06 -10.92 -24.32
CA ASP A 6 -6.89 -10.09 -23.99
C ASP A 6 -7.30 -8.72 -23.45
N ARG A 7 -8.61 -8.49 -23.30
CA ARG A 7 -9.18 -7.22 -22.85
C ARG A 7 -9.01 -7.00 -21.34
N PHE A 8 -8.90 -8.08 -20.59
CA PHE A 8 -8.76 -8.08 -19.13
C PHE A 8 -7.75 -9.14 -18.74
N TRP A 9 -6.66 -8.72 -18.11
CA TRP A 9 -5.69 -9.61 -17.50
C TRP A 9 -5.90 -9.61 -15.99
N VAL A 10 -5.90 -10.79 -15.38
CA VAL A 10 -5.91 -10.96 -13.93
C VAL A 10 -4.58 -11.59 -13.56
N GLU A 11 -3.83 -10.99 -12.63
CA GLU A 11 -2.68 -11.68 -12.02
C GLU A 11 -3.18 -12.95 -11.35
N ASP A 12 -2.43 -14.04 -11.49
CA ASP A 12 -2.74 -15.31 -10.84
C ASP A 12 -2.67 -15.13 -9.31
N PRO A 13 -3.82 -15.07 -8.61
CA PRO A 13 -3.85 -14.76 -7.19
C PRO A 13 -3.26 -15.90 -6.35
N ALA A 14 -2.98 -17.07 -6.95
CA ALA A 14 -2.41 -18.21 -6.25
C ALA A 14 -0.90 -18.10 -5.99
N THR A 15 -0.16 -17.28 -6.76
CA THR A 15 1.31 -17.24 -6.69
C THR A 15 1.88 -15.88 -6.29
N LYS A 16 1.31 -14.77 -6.77
CA LYS A 16 1.69 -13.42 -6.36
C LYS A 16 0.44 -12.54 -6.29
N THR A 17 0.29 -11.84 -5.20
CA THR A 17 -0.76 -10.84 -4.96
C THR A 17 -0.09 -9.56 -4.50
N TYR A 18 -0.79 -8.44 -4.65
CA TYR A 18 -0.33 -7.15 -4.17
C TYR A 18 -1.43 -6.39 -3.46
N CYS A 19 -1.02 -5.47 -2.61
CA CYS A 19 -1.88 -4.41 -2.09
C CYS A 19 -1.14 -3.08 -2.21
N ASN A 20 -1.89 -2.00 -2.14
CA ASN A 20 -1.31 -0.68 -2.02
C ASN A 20 -1.51 -0.19 -0.58
N VAL A 21 -0.43 0.28 0.03
CA VAL A 21 -0.41 0.78 1.41
C VAL A 21 -0.09 2.26 1.37
N TRP A 22 -0.87 3.04 2.12
CA TRP A 22 -0.63 4.47 2.24
C TRP A 22 0.44 4.73 3.32
N ASP A 23 1.57 5.30 2.90
CA ASP A 23 2.58 5.86 3.78
C ASP A 23 2.16 7.29 4.16
N TRP A 24 1.81 7.48 5.43
CA TRP A 24 1.38 8.77 5.96
C TRP A 24 2.51 9.78 6.15
N ASP A 25 3.75 9.32 6.33
CA ASP A 25 4.91 10.20 6.53
C ASP A 25 5.41 10.75 5.20
N GLN A 26 5.40 9.92 4.16
CA GLN A 26 5.83 10.29 2.82
C GLN A 26 4.67 10.71 1.90
N LEU A 27 3.43 10.63 2.39
CA LEU A 27 2.18 11.00 1.71
C LEU A 27 2.02 10.36 0.33
N ARG A 28 2.26 9.04 0.25
CA ARG A 28 2.26 8.29 -1.01
C ARG A 28 1.81 6.86 -0.84
N MET A 29 1.44 6.22 -1.95
CA MET A 29 1.16 4.79 -1.98
C MET A 29 2.44 4.00 -2.25
N ILE A 30 2.62 2.90 -1.53
CA ILE A 30 3.66 1.90 -1.77
C ILE A 30 2.97 0.57 -2.10
N LYS A 31 3.41 -0.06 -3.18
CA LYS A 31 2.90 -1.38 -3.60
C LYS A 31 3.62 -2.48 -2.83
N VAL A 32 2.88 -3.30 -2.09
CA VAL A 32 3.42 -4.45 -1.37
C VAL A 32 3.01 -5.70 -2.12
N LYS A 33 4.00 -6.49 -2.55
CA LYS A 33 3.83 -7.75 -3.26
C LYS A 33 4.19 -8.92 -2.35
N GLY A 34 3.51 -10.04 -2.49
CA GLY A 34 3.82 -11.26 -1.77
C GLY A 34 2.89 -12.40 -2.16
N THR A 35 2.88 -13.47 -1.36
CA THR A 35 1.99 -14.61 -1.61
C THR A 35 0.61 -14.38 -1.00
N ALA A 36 -0.42 -15.09 -1.45
CA ALA A 36 -1.77 -14.98 -0.90
C ALA A 36 -1.88 -15.26 0.60
N LYS A 37 -0.89 -15.91 1.22
CA LYS A 37 -0.87 -16.13 2.67
C LYS A 37 -0.69 -14.83 3.46
N LEU A 38 0.02 -13.86 2.89
CA LEU A 38 0.27 -12.55 3.51
C LEU A 38 -0.96 -11.63 3.44
N PHE A 39 -1.86 -11.89 2.50
CA PHE A 39 -3.01 -11.04 2.20
C PHE A 39 -4.27 -11.79 2.58
N PRO A 40 -4.77 -11.66 3.83
CA PRO A 40 -5.99 -12.34 4.22
C PRO A 40 -7.15 -11.90 3.31
N PRO A 41 -8.06 -12.81 2.94
CA PRO A 41 -9.20 -12.51 2.06
C PRO A 41 -10.12 -11.40 2.61
N ASP A 42 -10.02 -11.15 3.91
CA ASP A 42 -10.73 -10.15 4.73
C ASP A 42 -10.16 -8.73 4.56
N GLY A 43 -9.08 -8.56 3.79
CA GLY A 43 -8.69 -7.28 3.19
C GLY A 43 -7.79 -6.37 4.02
N ASN A 44 -7.33 -6.79 5.20
CA ASN A 44 -6.36 -6.03 5.98
C ASN A 44 -5.10 -6.87 6.20
N ILE A 45 -4.03 -6.59 5.47
CA ILE A 45 -2.70 -7.04 5.88
C ILE A 45 -2.44 -6.39 7.23
N GLU A 46 -2.05 -7.19 8.22
CA GLU A 46 -1.65 -6.61 9.49
C GLU A 46 -0.48 -5.63 9.24
N PRO A 47 -0.62 -4.36 9.65
CA PRO A 47 0.46 -3.37 9.58
C PRO A 47 1.76 -3.83 10.25
N LEU A 48 1.70 -4.89 11.07
CA LEU A 48 2.83 -5.46 11.81
C LEU A 48 3.96 -5.98 10.91
N ILE A 49 3.66 -6.48 9.70
CA ILE A 49 4.69 -6.93 8.77
C ILE A 49 5.43 -5.74 8.13
N LEU A 50 4.72 -4.61 7.97
CA LEU A 50 5.25 -3.41 7.33
C LEU A 50 5.85 -2.41 8.33
N ALA A 51 5.45 -2.48 9.61
CA ALA A 51 5.93 -1.58 10.65
C ALA A 51 7.47 -1.57 10.77
N PRO A 52 8.18 -2.72 10.71
CA PRO A 52 9.64 -2.71 10.72
C PRO A 52 10.27 -2.14 9.46
N LEU A 53 9.53 -2.05 8.36
CA LEU A 53 10.03 -1.55 7.08
C LEU A 53 9.75 -0.05 6.90
N ALA A 54 8.67 0.46 7.47
CA ALA A 54 8.21 1.85 7.29
C ALA A 54 9.32 2.89 7.51
N ASP A 55 10.12 2.73 8.57
CA ASP A 55 11.20 3.67 8.91
C ASP A 55 12.43 3.58 7.98
N TYR A 56 12.53 2.52 7.17
CA TYR A 56 13.72 2.21 6.35
C TYR A 56 13.48 2.35 4.85
N LEU A 57 12.25 2.59 4.40
CA LEU A 57 11.95 2.74 2.98
C LEU A 57 12.32 4.13 2.47
N SER A 58 13.29 4.17 1.55
CA SER A 58 13.65 5.39 0.84
C SER A 58 12.43 6.00 0.09
N PRO A 59 12.32 7.34 -0.01
CA PRO A 59 11.33 8.05 -0.83
C PRO A 59 11.33 7.70 -2.32
N GLU A 60 12.30 6.93 -2.81
CA GLU A 60 12.36 6.47 -4.19
C GLU A 60 11.69 5.11 -4.39
N VAL A 61 11.50 4.34 -3.32
CA VAL A 61 10.88 3.01 -3.37
C VAL A 61 9.41 3.11 -3.76
N ARG A 62 8.98 2.34 -4.74
CA ARG A 62 7.58 2.30 -5.25
C ARG A 62 6.90 0.98 -4.98
N ALA A 63 7.66 -0.11 -4.99
CA ALA A 63 7.15 -1.40 -4.56
C ALA A 63 8.15 -2.15 -3.70
N ILE A 64 7.64 -3.03 -2.86
CA ILE A 64 8.42 -4.01 -2.10
C ILE A 64 7.82 -5.39 -2.29
N THR A 65 8.66 -6.41 -2.28
CA THR A 65 8.23 -7.82 -2.24
C THR A 65 8.61 -8.40 -0.90
N VAL A 66 7.66 -9.06 -0.24
CA VAL A 66 7.84 -9.77 1.03
C VAL A 66 7.54 -11.26 0.87
N ASP A 67 8.26 -12.10 1.61
CA ASP A 67 8.01 -13.54 1.68
C ASP A 67 6.95 -13.91 2.73
N ASP A 68 6.62 -15.20 2.84
CA ASP A 68 5.63 -15.74 3.78
C ASP A 68 5.93 -15.40 5.25
N ASP A 69 7.18 -15.12 5.60
CA ASP A 69 7.63 -14.75 6.95
C ASP A 69 7.63 -13.23 7.17
N GLY A 70 7.23 -12.45 6.15
CA GLY A 70 7.19 -10.99 6.18
C GLY A 70 8.55 -10.33 5.97
N LEU A 71 9.55 -11.07 5.50
CA LEU A 71 10.89 -10.53 5.23
C LEU A 71 10.94 -9.90 3.85
N LEU A 72 11.60 -8.74 3.77
CA LEU A 72 11.83 -8.03 2.52
C LEU A 72 12.76 -8.84 1.61
N THR A 73 12.26 -9.21 0.43
CA THR A 73 13.01 -9.97 -0.58
C THR A 73 13.43 -9.12 -1.76
N GLU A 74 12.66 -8.08 -2.09
CA GLU A 74 12.91 -7.20 -3.23
C GLU A 74 12.39 -5.79 -2.98
N VAL A 75 13.06 -4.81 -3.61
CA VAL A 75 12.67 -3.40 -3.62
C VAL A 75 12.70 -2.92 -5.06
N SER A 76 11.66 -2.21 -5.46
CA SER A 76 11.56 -1.58 -6.78
C SER A 76 11.41 -0.08 -6.64
N MET A 77 12.08 0.65 -7.53
CA MET A 77 11.99 2.10 -7.69
C MET A 77 11.31 2.48 -9.02
N ASP A 78 10.71 1.50 -9.72
CA ASP A 78 10.09 1.72 -11.02
C ASP A 78 8.91 2.70 -10.89
N PRO A 79 8.95 3.86 -11.58
CA PRO A 79 7.84 4.81 -11.56
C PRO A 79 6.54 4.22 -12.15
N GLY A 80 6.60 3.17 -12.97
CA GLY A 80 5.42 2.45 -13.45
C GLY A 80 4.63 1.74 -12.35
N GLU A 81 5.20 1.59 -11.16
CA GLU A 81 4.55 0.95 -10.01
C GLU A 81 3.97 1.95 -9.01
N ASP A 82 4.09 3.25 -9.30
CA ASP A 82 3.55 4.32 -8.46
C ASP A 82 2.04 4.50 -8.68
N ASP A 83 1.25 3.92 -7.76
CA ASP A 83 -0.22 4.05 -7.76
C ASP A 83 -0.71 5.25 -6.92
N THR A 84 0.15 6.19 -6.53
CA THR A 84 -0.20 7.35 -5.66
C THR A 84 -1.29 8.25 -6.25
N MET A 85 -1.54 8.20 -7.55
CA MET A 85 -2.67 8.89 -8.18
C MET A 85 -4.05 8.43 -7.64
N PHE A 86 -4.12 7.27 -6.97
CA PHE A 86 -5.33 6.76 -6.34
C PHE A 86 -5.32 6.99 -4.82
N ILE A 87 -5.68 8.22 -4.40
CA ILE A 87 -5.92 8.50 -2.98
C ILE A 87 -7.27 7.89 -2.59
N ALA A 88 -7.22 6.71 -1.97
CA ALA A 88 -8.40 6.12 -1.34
C ALA A 88 -8.74 6.96 -0.10
N TYR A 89 -9.74 7.84 -0.21
CA TYR A 89 -10.30 8.53 0.95
C TYR A 89 -10.93 7.49 1.88
N PRO A 90 -10.40 7.26 3.10
CA PRO A 90 -11.05 6.40 4.06
C PRO A 90 -12.46 6.92 4.30
N ARG A 91 -13.45 6.03 4.38
CA ARG A 91 -14.81 6.45 4.72
C ARG A 91 -14.75 7.17 6.07
N LEU A 92 -15.32 8.38 6.14
CA LEU A 92 -15.40 9.18 7.38
C LEU A 92 -15.93 8.38 8.58
N SER A 93 -16.75 7.36 8.33
CA SER A 93 -17.28 6.44 9.36
C SER A 93 -16.24 5.52 10.01
N LEU A 94 -15.07 5.32 9.39
CA LEU A 94 -13.94 4.54 9.92
C LEU A 94 -12.95 5.43 10.70
N CYS A 95 -13.04 6.75 10.56
CA CYS A 95 -12.18 7.68 11.28
C CYS A 95 -12.71 7.90 12.70
N GLY A 96 -11.83 7.79 13.69
CA GLY A 96 -12.14 8.19 15.07
C GLY A 96 -12.46 9.68 15.18
N SER A 97 -13.14 10.07 16.27
CA SER A 97 -13.45 11.47 16.54
C SER A 97 -12.18 12.31 16.69
N LEU A 98 -12.10 13.43 15.96
CA LEU A 98 -11.02 14.42 16.07
C LEU A 98 -11.15 15.33 17.30
N ALA A 99 -12.15 15.13 18.16
CA ALA A 99 -12.42 15.98 19.32
C ALA A 99 -11.25 16.07 20.33
N GLY A 100 -10.33 15.10 20.33
CA GLY A 100 -9.13 15.10 21.16
C GLY A 100 -7.87 15.63 20.46
N CYS A 101 -7.91 15.91 19.16
CA CYS A 101 -6.75 16.35 18.40
C CYS A 101 -6.51 17.86 18.59
N ARG A 102 -5.23 18.26 18.69
CA ARG A 102 -4.86 19.67 18.75
C ARG A 102 -5.23 20.37 17.44
N THR A 103 -6.10 21.37 17.49
CA THR A 103 -6.40 22.21 16.34
C THR A 103 -5.21 23.11 16.02
N ILE A 104 -4.66 23.00 14.81
CA ILE A 104 -3.62 23.92 14.32
C ILE A 104 -4.30 24.96 13.44
N GLN A 105 -4.08 26.25 13.75
CA GLN A 105 -4.50 27.35 12.90
C GLN A 105 -3.36 27.72 11.96
N TYR A 106 -3.55 27.43 10.67
CA TYR A 106 -2.53 27.69 9.64
C TYR A 106 -2.09 29.17 9.60
N SER A 107 -2.97 30.11 9.94
CA SER A 107 -2.65 31.54 10.00
C SER A 107 -1.71 31.95 11.14
N LYS A 108 -1.36 31.02 12.04
CA LYS A 108 -0.48 31.22 13.20
C LYS A 108 0.82 30.43 13.11
N LEU A 109 1.07 29.78 11.98
CA LEU A 109 2.36 29.17 11.64
C LEU A 109 3.28 30.20 11.00
#